data_AF-A0A0F4YYF0-F1
#
_entry.id   AF-A0A0F4YYF0-F1
#
_cell.length_a   1.000
_cell.length_b   1.000
_cell.length_c   1.000
_cell.angle_alpha   90.00
_cell.angle_beta   90.00
_cell.angle_gamma   90.00
#
_symmetry.space_group_name_H-M   'P 1'
#
loop_
_entity.id
_entity.type
_entity.pdbx_description
1 polymer ?
#
loop_
_entity_poly.entity_id
_entity_poly.type
_entity_poly.pdbx_seq_one_letter_code
_entity_poly.pdbx_strand_id
1 'polypeptide(L)'
;MARSGCSRPSWRGWTLTRPPLFTLLSLIVLSCSSIVGALENSGDPSELAETNIVARWDEIIADRRYPPPIPREDANLNDTDVDILVADDESLRELVPTTVRRSSSSTSADSAFPSPFETLGNNFTATSCPQFFSNFLSNSTFKSCYAISFLLQNSGSFFKALQSPVTLDQVIETSCSANEATCTDYMTHLASDLISDKACGQDYKLGNPAVVQAYTDMIAYKPVYRASCLKNPSTGEFCFTEAATNHNVADYYVYFLPIGISFPGSSRPTCNECLKATMEVFAESAVIKGQPLAQTYIPAAQQINMGCGPGFVNATVKVGSVSSAGSLTSVPSVITLGFALLFSMALGVL
;
A
#
# COMPACT_ATOMS: atom_id res chain seq x y z
N MET A 1 15.51 45.84 -41.25
CA MET A 1 14.66 46.79 -42.01
C MET A 1 13.20 46.38 -41.80
N ALA A 2 12.50 47.08 -40.90
CA ALA A 2 11.26 47.87 -41.15
C ALA A 2 9.96 47.03 -40.96
N ARG A 3 9.28 47.06 -39.80
CA ARG A 3 8.31 48.04 -39.22
C ARG A 3 7.02 48.24 -40.04
N SER A 4 5.86 47.91 -39.42
CA SER A 4 4.55 48.60 -39.39
C SER A 4 3.40 47.58 -39.23
N GLY A 5 2.31 47.74 -38.48
CA GLY A 5 1.74 48.83 -37.69
C GLY A 5 0.33 48.42 -37.21
N CYS A 6 -0.07 48.84 -36.00
CA CYS A 6 -1.42 48.64 -35.45
C CYS A 6 -2.38 49.75 -35.91
N SER A 7 -3.65 49.39 -36.16
CA SER A 7 -4.76 50.32 -36.40
C SER A 7 -5.90 50.09 -35.41
N ARG A 8 -6.44 51.18 -34.85
CA ARG A 8 -7.57 51.29 -33.91
C ARG A 8 -8.93 51.31 -34.64
N PRO A 9 -10.04 51.07 -33.90
CA PRO A 9 -11.22 51.94 -33.95
C PRO A 9 -11.60 52.42 -32.54
N SER A 10 -11.76 53.72 -32.23
CA SER A 10 -12.79 54.70 -32.64
C SER A 10 -14.07 54.62 -31.77
N TRP A 11 -14.14 55.49 -30.76
CA TRP A 11 -15.24 55.70 -29.82
C TRP A 11 -16.29 56.71 -30.34
N ARG A 12 -17.58 56.45 -30.08
CA ARG A 12 -18.66 57.43 -29.81
C ARG A 12 -19.60 56.74 -28.80
N GLY A 13 -20.00 57.26 -27.65
CA GLY A 13 -20.01 58.62 -27.11
C GLY A 13 -21.46 59.02 -26.86
N TRP A 14 -21.98 58.84 -25.64
CA TRP A 14 -23.15 59.57 -25.12
C TRP A 14 -22.98 59.84 -23.63
N THR A 15 -23.48 61.01 -23.26
CA THR A 15 -23.04 61.91 -22.19
C THR A 15 -23.73 61.68 -20.85
N LEU A 16 -22.95 61.88 -19.78
CA LEU A 16 -23.37 61.84 -18.38
C LEU A 16 -23.76 63.26 -17.90
N THR A 17 -24.96 63.41 -17.33
CA THR A 17 -25.34 64.57 -16.49
C THR A 17 -25.49 64.14 -15.04
N ARG A 18 -24.81 64.88 -14.13
CA ARG A 18 -24.69 64.69 -12.67
C ARG A 18 -26.01 64.87 -11.89
N PRO A 19 -26.09 64.31 -10.67
CA PRO A 19 -26.27 65.17 -9.47
C PRO A 19 -25.39 64.67 -8.27
N PRO A 20 -25.53 65.12 -6.99
CA PRO A 20 -24.46 65.81 -6.28
C PRO A 20 -23.85 65.05 -5.08
N LEU A 21 -22.52 64.91 -5.10
CA LEU A 21 -21.54 65.33 -4.09
C LEU A 21 -21.98 65.55 -2.62
N PHE A 22 -22.51 64.55 -1.90
CA PHE A 22 -22.58 64.59 -0.41
C PHE A 22 -22.72 63.21 0.29
N THR A 23 -22.01 62.14 -0.11
CA THR A 23 -22.02 60.85 0.65
C THR A 23 -20.76 59.97 0.46
N LEU A 24 -19.55 60.53 0.40
CA LEU A 24 -18.30 59.74 0.22
C LEU A 24 -17.18 60.12 1.21
N LEU A 25 -17.51 60.22 2.50
CA LEU A 25 -16.53 60.54 3.56
C LEU A 25 -16.58 59.58 4.76
N SER A 26 -16.93 58.30 4.54
CA SER A 26 -16.97 57.29 5.62
C SER A 26 -16.39 55.91 5.29
N LEU A 27 -15.59 55.75 4.23
CA LEU A 27 -14.97 54.44 3.90
C LEU A 27 -13.48 54.51 3.56
N ILE A 28 -12.73 55.44 4.18
CA ILE A 28 -11.25 55.43 4.16
C ILE A 28 -10.71 55.77 5.55
N VAL A 29 -11.06 54.94 6.56
CA VAL A 29 -10.32 54.84 7.83
C VAL A 29 -10.51 53.43 8.36
N LEU A 30 -9.58 52.51 8.07
CA LEU A 30 -9.09 51.44 8.98
C LEU A 30 -8.14 50.51 8.22
N SER A 31 -6.84 50.81 8.28
CA SER A 31 -5.74 49.83 8.45
C SER A 31 -4.38 50.50 8.19
N CYS A 32 -3.87 51.22 9.19
CA CYS A 32 -2.44 51.42 9.39
C CYS A 32 -2.17 51.90 10.81
N SER A 33 -1.07 51.44 11.39
CA SER A 33 -0.52 51.65 12.74
C SER A 33 -0.99 50.60 13.75
N SER A 34 -0.11 49.72 14.24
CA SER A 34 1.00 50.16 15.09
C SER A 34 2.31 49.41 14.84
N ILE A 35 3.36 50.20 14.63
CA ILE A 35 4.76 49.86 14.87
C ILE A 35 5.09 50.46 16.24
N VAL A 36 5.65 49.66 17.16
CA VAL A 36 6.38 50.15 18.34
C VAL A 36 7.64 49.31 18.50
N GLY A 37 8.79 50.01 18.43
CA GLY A 37 9.91 49.89 19.37
C GLY A 37 10.80 48.66 19.34
N ALA A 38 12.01 48.83 18.81
CA ALA A 38 13.17 47.96 19.06
C ALA A 38 13.73 48.13 20.48
N LEU A 39 14.15 47.04 21.11
CA LEU A 39 15.21 46.98 22.12
C LEU A 39 16.03 45.70 21.89
N GLU A 40 17.35 45.87 21.90
CA GLU A 40 18.38 44.84 21.81
C GLU A 40 18.18 43.69 22.81
N ASN A 41 18.29 42.44 22.33
CA ASN A 41 19.13 41.47 23.01
C ASN A 41 19.60 40.37 22.05
N SER A 42 20.89 40.09 22.11
CA SER A 42 21.65 39.08 21.39
C SER A 42 21.18 37.65 21.66
N GLY A 43 21.08 36.82 20.61
CA GLY A 43 20.95 35.37 20.74
C GLY A 43 20.59 34.68 19.43
N ASP A 44 21.59 34.24 18.66
CA ASP A 44 21.49 33.05 17.79
C ASP A 44 21.08 31.83 18.67
N PRO A 45 20.31 30.83 18.19
CA PRO A 45 20.73 30.01 17.04
C PRO A 45 19.65 29.37 16.16
N SER A 46 20.14 28.81 15.04
CA SER A 46 19.65 27.65 14.29
C SER A 46 18.39 27.82 13.42
N GLU A 47 18.69 28.14 12.16
CA GLU A 47 17.93 27.83 10.96
C GLU A 47 17.69 26.31 10.85
N LEU A 48 16.44 25.87 11.10
CA LEU A 48 15.97 24.54 10.70
C LEU A 48 15.73 24.58 9.19
N ALA A 49 16.75 24.20 8.43
CA ALA A 49 16.61 23.83 7.03
C ALA A 49 15.59 22.69 6.91
N GLU A 50 14.47 22.96 6.24
CA GLU A 50 13.57 21.93 5.73
C GLU A 50 14.33 21.10 4.70
N THR A 51 14.92 20.00 5.18
CA THR A 51 15.53 19.01 4.33
C THR A 51 14.42 18.15 3.74
N ASN A 52 14.22 18.28 2.43
CA ASN A 52 13.50 17.32 1.62
C ASN A 52 14.19 15.95 1.73
N ILE A 53 13.79 15.13 2.70
CA ILE A 53 14.18 13.73 2.78
C ILE A 53 13.31 12.95 1.80
N VAL A 54 13.58 13.14 0.51
CA VAL A 54 13.38 12.08 -0.47
C VAL A 54 14.47 11.07 -0.15
N ALA A 55 14.12 9.97 0.50
CA ALA A 55 15.05 8.88 0.77
C ALA A 55 15.76 8.52 -0.53
N ARG A 56 17.07 8.78 -0.56
CA ARG A 56 17.96 8.45 -1.65
C ARG A 56 18.06 6.92 -1.70
N TRP A 57 17.31 6.30 -2.59
CA TRP A 57 17.36 4.87 -2.89
C TRP A 57 18.55 4.47 -3.78
N ASP A 58 19.48 5.39 -4.04
CA ASP A 58 20.71 5.03 -4.73
C ASP A 58 21.66 4.35 -3.74
N GLU A 59 21.86 3.06 -3.99
CA GLU A 59 22.98 2.23 -3.55
C GLU A 59 22.86 1.52 -2.19
N ILE A 60 21.81 0.70 -2.04
CA ILE A 60 21.96 -0.54 -1.26
C ILE A 60 22.50 -1.61 -2.20
N ILE A 61 23.81 -1.87 -2.11
CA ILE A 61 24.42 -3.09 -2.64
C ILE A 61 23.86 -4.25 -1.80
N ALA A 62 22.72 -4.78 -2.20
CA ALA A 62 22.25 -6.07 -1.71
C ALA A 62 23.20 -7.14 -2.28
N ASP A 63 23.92 -7.83 -1.40
CA ASP A 63 24.68 -9.04 -1.75
C ASP A 63 23.75 -9.99 -2.51
N ARG A 64 23.98 -10.09 -3.82
CA ARG A 64 23.16 -10.81 -4.78
C ARG A 64 23.51 -12.30 -4.70
N ARG A 65 23.32 -12.91 -3.53
CA ARG A 65 23.32 -14.37 -3.44
C ARG A 65 22.03 -14.87 -4.05
N TYR A 66 22.19 -15.34 -5.27
CA TYR A 66 21.33 -16.31 -5.93
C TYR A 66 20.75 -17.28 -4.87
N PRO A 67 19.44 -17.61 -4.87
CA PRO A 67 18.96 -18.70 -4.05
C PRO A 67 19.78 -19.95 -4.39
N PRO A 68 20.22 -20.75 -3.40
CA PRO A 68 21.02 -21.93 -3.68
C PRO A 68 20.25 -22.84 -4.65
N PRO A 69 20.91 -23.43 -5.66
CA PRO A 69 20.27 -24.35 -6.58
C PRO A 69 19.69 -25.52 -5.79
N ILE A 70 18.40 -25.79 -6.02
CA ILE A 70 17.68 -26.96 -5.53
C ILE A 70 18.47 -28.20 -5.99
N PRO A 71 18.90 -29.10 -5.09
CA PRO A 71 19.52 -30.35 -5.51
C PRO A 71 18.54 -31.15 -6.37
N ARG A 72 18.94 -31.46 -7.61
CA ARG A 72 18.30 -32.50 -8.41
C ARG A 72 18.60 -33.83 -7.71
N GLU A 73 17.59 -34.42 -7.10
CA GLU A 73 17.66 -35.81 -6.66
C GLU A 73 17.40 -36.68 -7.89
N ASP A 74 18.49 -37.20 -8.46
CA ASP A 74 18.47 -38.16 -9.55
C ASP A 74 17.77 -39.43 -9.07
N ALA A 75 16.71 -39.82 -9.79
CA ALA A 75 16.05 -41.10 -9.63
C ALA A 75 17.07 -42.23 -9.85
N ASN A 76 17.41 -42.93 -8.78
CA ASN A 76 18.11 -44.20 -8.87
C ASN A 76 17.17 -45.30 -8.37
N LEU A 77 16.66 -46.05 -9.35
CA LEU A 77 16.03 -47.35 -9.15
C LEU A 77 17.00 -48.24 -8.38
N ASN A 78 16.62 -48.69 -7.20
CA ASN A 78 17.01 -50.02 -6.78
C ASN A 78 15.92 -50.68 -5.93
N ASP A 79 15.47 -51.78 -6.51
CA ASP A 79 14.69 -52.89 -6.02
C ASP A 79 15.09 -53.32 -4.59
N THR A 80 14.10 -53.41 -3.68
CA THR A 80 14.01 -54.45 -2.64
C THR A 80 12.57 -54.55 -2.14
N ASP A 81 11.97 -55.70 -2.43
CA ASP A 81 10.89 -56.41 -1.73
C ASP A 81 10.44 -55.83 -0.38
N VAL A 82 9.14 -55.52 -0.26
CA VAL A 82 8.39 -55.76 0.98
C VAL A 82 6.95 -56.21 0.65
N ASP A 83 6.58 -57.32 1.28
CA ASP A 83 5.43 -58.19 1.07
C ASP A 83 4.05 -57.53 0.93
N ILE A 84 3.33 -58.05 -0.06
CA ILE A 84 1.88 -57.94 -0.25
C ILE A 84 1.21 -58.94 0.71
N LEU A 85 0.46 -58.44 1.69
CA LEU A 85 -0.57 -59.24 2.35
C LEU A 85 -1.92 -58.95 1.72
N VAL A 86 -2.30 -59.85 0.81
CA VAL A 86 -3.65 -60.05 0.31
C VAL A 86 -4.53 -60.53 1.48
N ALA A 87 -5.69 -59.89 1.67
CA ALA A 87 -6.79 -60.47 2.44
C ALA A 87 -8.05 -60.38 1.58
N ASP A 88 -8.74 -61.52 1.53
CA ASP A 88 -9.70 -61.96 0.53
C ASP A 88 -10.99 -61.14 0.37
N ASP A 89 -11.50 -61.21 -0.86
CA ASP A 89 -12.83 -60.81 -1.34
C ASP A 89 -13.85 -61.91 -1.04
N GLU A 90 -15.01 -61.54 -0.47
CA GLU A 90 -16.32 -62.19 -0.72
C GLU A 90 -17.44 -61.40 -0.01
N SER A 91 -18.22 -60.66 -0.80
CA SER A 91 -19.68 -60.84 -0.92
C SER A 91 -20.40 -59.56 -1.34
N LEU A 92 -21.32 -59.75 -2.27
CA LEU A 92 -22.01 -58.75 -3.07
C LEU A 92 -23.26 -58.15 -2.40
N ARG A 93 -23.50 -56.86 -2.73
CA ARG A 93 -24.79 -56.11 -2.76
C ARG A 93 -25.37 -55.62 -1.43
N GLU A 94 -25.46 -54.29 -1.27
CA GLU A 94 -26.75 -53.55 -1.22
C GLU A 94 -26.52 -52.04 -1.42
N LEU A 95 -27.32 -51.42 -2.29
CA LEU A 95 -27.35 -49.97 -2.55
C LEU A 95 -28.26 -49.28 -1.51
N VAL A 96 -27.69 -48.45 -0.63
CA VAL A 96 -28.42 -47.42 0.14
C VAL A 96 -27.53 -46.17 0.27
N PRO A 97 -28.03 -44.94 0.01
CA PRO A 97 -27.23 -43.72 0.14
C PRO A 97 -27.17 -43.30 1.60
N THR A 98 -26.10 -43.68 2.29
CA THR A 98 -25.81 -43.15 3.62
C THR A 98 -25.09 -41.81 3.44
N THR A 99 -25.75 -40.71 3.80
CA THR A 99 -25.11 -39.41 4.03
C THR A 99 -24.02 -39.58 5.09
N VAL A 100 -22.78 -39.79 4.64
CA VAL A 100 -21.59 -39.72 5.49
C VAL A 100 -21.36 -38.25 5.82
N ARG A 101 -21.95 -37.81 6.93
CA ARG A 101 -21.52 -36.61 7.62
C ARG A 101 -20.08 -36.87 8.06
N ARG A 102 -19.13 -36.35 7.28
CA ARG A 102 -17.70 -36.36 7.60
C ARG A 102 -17.53 -35.50 8.85
N SER A 103 -17.66 -36.14 10.02
CA SER A 103 -17.11 -35.62 11.26
C SER A 103 -15.60 -35.60 11.08
N SER A 104 -15.07 -34.47 10.61
CA SER A 104 -13.65 -34.18 10.70
C SER A 104 -13.31 -34.06 12.18
N SER A 105 -12.86 -35.18 12.75
CA SER A 105 -12.11 -35.21 13.99
C SER A 105 -10.93 -34.26 13.85
N SER A 106 -10.99 -33.18 14.63
CA SER A 106 -9.92 -32.21 14.86
C SER A 106 -8.63 -32.95 15.17
N THR A 107 -7.74 -33.03 14.19
CA THR A 107 -6.33 -33.30 14.41
C THR A 107 -5.65 -31.96 14.25
N SER A 108 -5.56 -31.21 15.35
CA SER A 108 -4.92 -29.91 15.44
C SER A 108 -3.40 -30.09 15.27
N ALA A 109 -2.95 -30.26 14.03
CA ALA A 109 -1.58 -29.91 13.67
C ALA A 109 -1.60 -28.40 13.45
N ASP A 110 -0.83 -27.64 14.23
CA ASP A 110 -0.80 -26.17 14.30
C ASP A 110 -1.16 -25.46 12.98
N SER A 111 -2.45 -25.15 12.83
CA SER A 111 -3.03 -24.40 11.71
C SER A 111 -2.91 -22.89 11.97
N ALA A 112 -1.82 -22.45 12.57
CA ALA A 112 -1.58 -21.05 12.87
C ALA A 112 -1.20 -20.32 11.57
N PHE A 113 -1.85 -19.18 11.33
CA PHE A 113 -1.48 -18.29 10.24
C PHE A 113 0.02 -17.92 10.34
N PRO A 114 0.78 -17.90 9.23
CA PRO A 114 2.21 -17.61 9.26
C PRO A 114 2.53 -16.32 9.99
N SER A 115 3.64 -16.30 10.75
CA SER A 115 4.02 -15.11 11.50
C SER A 115 5.15 -14.36 10.78
N PRO A 116 5.09 -13.02 10.73
CA PRO A 116 6.18 -12.22 10.21
C PRO A 116 7.22 -11.95 11.29
N PHE A 117 8.43 -11.58 10.88
CA PHE A 117 9.52 -11.20 11.78
C PHE A 117 9.80 -12.28 12.85
N GLU A 118 9.79 -13.57 12.46
CA GLU A 118 10.06 -14.71 13.35
C GLU A 118 11.41 -14.60 14.08
N THR A 119 12.38 -13.94 13.44
CA THR A 119 13.66 -13.57 14.02
C THR A 119 13.89 -12.08 13.85
N LEU A 120 13.89 -11.33 14.96
CA LEU A 120 14.36 -9.95 14.98
C LEU A 120 15.86 -9.91 15.30
N GLY A 121 16.60 -9.08 14.57
CA GLY A 121 18.00 -8.79 14.90
C GLY A 121 18.12 -7.93 16.17
N ASN A 122 19.34 -7.79 16.70
CA ASN A 122 19.60 -6.99 17.91
C ASN A 122 20.15 -5.59 17.62
N ASN A 123 20.19 -5.19 16.34
CA ASN A 123 20.82 -3.94 15.91
C ASN A 123 19.82 -2.78 15.90
N PHE A 124 19.38 -2.33 17.07
CA PHE A 124 18.50 -1.17 17.23
C PHE A 124 19.19 -0.07 18.04
N THR A 125 18.96 1.17 17.65
CA THR A 125 19.53 2.37 18.27
C THR A 125 18.82 2.70 19.58
N ALA A 126 17.51 2.49 19.62
CA ALA A 126 16.68 2.73 20.80
C ALA A 126 16.00 1.44 21.28
N THR A 127 15.91 1.26 22.60
CA THR A 127 15.21 0.13 23.23
C THR A 127 13.70 0.16 23.00
N SER A 128 13.14 1.34 22.69
CA SER A 128 11.73 1.52 22.33
C SER A 128 11.34 0.78 21.05
N CYS A 129 12.26 0.62 20.10
CA CYS A 129 11.96 0.00 18.82
C CYS A 129 11.67 -1.51 18.92
N PRO A 130 12.55 -2.36 19.51
CA PRO A 130 12.23 -3.78 19.69
C PRO A 130 10.99 -3.98 20.58
N GLN A 131 10.74 -3.09 21.56
CA GLN A 131 9.50 -3.12 22.34
C GLN A 131 8.26 -2.83 21.48
N PHE A 132 8.33 -1.85 20.57
CA PHE A 132 7.26 -1.56 19.61
C PHE A 132 6.97 -2.80 18.73
N PHE A 133 8.00 -3.46 18.20
CA PHE A 133 7.85 -4.71 17.45
C PHE A 133 7.13 -5.78 18.26
N SER A 134 7.59 -6.05 19.49
CA SER A 134 6.93 -7.00 20.38
C SER A 134 5.45 -6.65 20.62
N ASN A 135 5.13 -5.37 20.77
CA ASN A 135 3.77 -4.91 21.05
C ASN A 135 2.84 -5.10 19.86
N PHE A 136 3.22 -4.68 18.66
CA PHE A 136 2.32 -4.80 17.51
C PHE A 136 2.23 -6.24 17.01
N LEU A 137 3.32 -7.01 17.03
CA LEU A 137 3.30 -8.42 16.63
C LEU A 137 2.47 -9.29 17.57
N SER A 138 2.31 -8.89 18.83
CA SER A 138 1.42 -9.57 19.79
C SER A 138 -0.02 -9.03 19.79
N ASN A 139 -0.28 -7.88 19.16
CA ASN A 139 -1.58 -7.23 19.15
C ASN A 139 -2.64 -8.05 18.38
N SER A 140 -3.81 -8.24 18.97
CA SER A 140 -4.89 -9.04 18.36
C SER A 140 -5.46 -8.40 17.08
N THR A 141 -5.51 -7.06 17.01
CA THR A 141 -5.98 -6.34 15.81
C THR A 141 -5.03 -6.58 14.66
N PHE A 142 -3.72 -6.44 14.89
CA PHE A 142 -2.69 -6.75 13.89
C PHE A 142 -2.81 -8.19 13.39
N LYS A 143 -2.90 -9.17 14.31
CA LYS A 143 -3.02 -10.59 13.96
C LYS A 143 -4.29 -10.91 13.16
N SER A 144 -5.41 -10.22 13.47
CA SER A 144 -6.67 -10.40 12.75
C SER A 144 -6.67 -9.88 11.31
N CYS A 145 -5.65 -9.10 10.94
CA CYS A 145 -5.51 -8.56 9.59
C CYS A 145 -4.80 -9.51 8.63
N TYR A 146 -4.17 -10.57 9.14
CA TYR A 146 -3.59 -11.66 8.34
C TYR A 146 -2.77 -11.13 7.14
N ALA A 147 -1.89 -10.17 7.40
CA ALA A 147 -1.28 -9.33 6.36
C ALA A 147 -0.22 -10.08 5.55
N ILE A 148 -0.55 -10.47 4.32
CA ILE A 148 0.42 -11.11 3.39
C ILE A 148 1.63 -10.20 3.14
N SER A 149 1.47 -8.88 3.11
CA SER A 149 2.58 -7.93 2.89
C SER A 149 3.75 -8.16 3.84
N PHE A 150 3.46 -8.44 5.10
CA PHE A 150 4.44 -8.74 6.15
C PHE A 150 5.13 -10.10 5.98
N LEU A 151 4.53 -11.03 5.24
CA LEU A 151 5.03 -12.39 5.10
C LEU A 151 5.98 -12.57 3.92
N LEU A 152 5.91 -11.66 2.92
CA LEU A 152 6.62 -11.80 1.66
C LEU A 152 8.13 -11.89 1.79
N GLN A 153 8.73 -11.26 2.81
CA GLN A 153 10.20 -11.16 2.92
C GLN A 153 10.81 -11.86 4.12
N ASN A 154 10.07 -12.08 5.22
CA ASN A 154 10.68 -12.49 6.49
C ASN A 154 9.88 -13.55 7.28
N SER A 155 8.97 -14.26 6.62
CA SER A 155 8.18 -15.31 7.26
C SER A 155 8.64 -16.69 6.77
N GLY A 156 9.41 -17.39 7.60
CA GLY A 156 9.85 -18.75 7.30
C GLY A 156 8.67 -19.72 7.19
N SER A 157 7.64 -19.54 8.04
CA SER A 157 6.38 -20.28 7.95
C SER A 157 5.63 -20.03 6.64
N PHE A 158 5.59 -18.80 6.13
CA PHE A 158 4.97 -18.51 4.83
C PHE A 158 5.77 -19.11 3.67
N PHE A 159 7.10 -19.07 3.72
CA PHE A 159 7.94 -19.69 2.70
C PHE A 159 7.78 -21.21 2.62
N LYS A 160 7.45 -21.86 3.74
CA LYS A 160 7.04 -23.27 3.74
C LYS A 160 5.66 -23.45 3.12
N ALA A 161 4.71 -22.54 3.40
CA ALA A 161 3.37 -22.58 2.79
C ALA A 161 3.44 -22.44 1.25
N LEU A 162 4.37 -21.64 0.71
CA LEU A 162 4.59 -21.52 -0.75
C LEU A 162 4.91 -22.84 -1.45
N GLN A 163 5.37 -23.86 -0.73
CA GLN A 163 5.73 -25.18 -1.30
C GLN A 163 4.50 -26.09 -1.52
N SER A 164 3.32 -25.66 -1.08
CA SER A 164 2.08 -26.43 -1.16
C SER A 164 0.94 -25.50 -1.61
N PRO A 165 0.41 -25.68 -2.84
CA PRO A 165 -0.71 -24.86 -3.32
C PRO A 165 -1.91 -24.86 -2.35
N VAL A 166 -2.22 -26.02 -1.78
CA VAL A 166 -3.33 -26.18 -0.82
C VAL A 166 -3.09 -25.36 0.46
N THR A 167 -1.87 -25.42 1.00
CA THR A 167 -1.53 -24.67 2.22
C THR A 167 -1.49 -23.17 1.93
N LEU A 168 -0.97 -22.78 0.77
CA LEU A 168 -0.94 -21.39 0.33
C LEU A 168 -2.35 -20.83 0.15
N ASP A 169 -3.26 -21.59 -0.47
CA ASP A 169 -4.67 -21.21 -0.62
C ASP A 169 -5.36 -21.01 0.74
N GLN A 170 -5.09 -21.87 1.73
CA GLN A 170 -5.63 -21.70 3.09
C GLN A 170 -5.13 -20.41 3.75
N VAL A 171 -3.86 -20.07 3.56
CA VAL A 171 -3.28 -18.82 4.06
C VAL A 171 -3.91 -17.61 3.38
N ILE A 172 -4.06 -17.65 2.05
CA ILE A 172 -4.68 -16.56 1.29
C ILE A 172 -6.16 -16.41 1.65
N GLU A 173 -6.92 -17.51 1.72
CA GLU A 173 -8.33 -17.48 2.11
C GLU A 173 -8.53 -16.89 3.51
N THR A 174 -7.66 -17.27 4.46
CA THR A 174 -7.63 -16.66 5.80
C THR A 174 -7.34 -15.16 5.71
N SER A 175 -6.36 -14.76 4.89
CA SER A 175 -6.05 -13.34 4.67
C SER A 175 -7.25 -12.57 4.14
N CYS A 176 -7.90 -13.08 3.09
CA CYS A 176 -9.04 -12.46 2.44
C CYS A 176 -10.30 -12.40 3.32
N SER A 177 -10.34 -13.13 4.44
CA SER A 177 -11.43 -13.03 5.42
C SER A 177 -11.36 -11.76 6.30
N ALA A 178 -10.20 -11.09 6.34
CA ALA A 178 -10.03 -9.86 7.12
C ALA A 178 -10.84 -8.68 6.53
N ASN A 179 -11.25 -7.74 7.39
CA ASN A 179 -11.88 -6.51 6.93
C ASN A 179 -10.83 -5.56 6.34
N GLU A 180 -10.81 -5.44 5.01
CA GLU A 180 -9.83 -4.62 4.28
C GLU A 180 -9.74 -3.18 4.81
N ALA A 181 -10.88 -2.51 5.01
CA ALA A 181 -10.91 -1.10 5.39
C ALA A 181 -10.34 -0.90 6.81
N THR A 182 -10.85 -1.65 7.79
CA THR A 182 -10.37 -1.58 9.18
C THR A 182 -8.87 -1.88 9.27
N CYS A 183 -8.41 -2.91 8.55
CA CYS A 183 -7.00 -3.29 8.59
C CYS A 183 -6.10 -2.30 7.84
N THR A 184 -6.57 -1.72 6.73
CA THR A 184 -5.84 -0.65 6.04
C THR A 184 -5.67 0.57 6.94
N ASP A 185 -6.75 0.99 7.62
CA ASP A 185 -6.71 2.14 8.54
C ASP A 185 -5.77 1.84 9.73
N TYR A 186 -5.89 0.65 10.32
CA TYR A 186 -5.02 0.22 11.42
C TYR A 186 -3.53 0.20 11.01
N MET A 187 -3.21 -0.40 9.86
CA MET A 187 -1.82 -0.44 9.35
C MET A 187 -1.28 0.95 9.03
N THR A 188 -2.12 1.86 8.52
CA THR A 188 -1.73 3.25 8.25
C THR A 188 -1.38 3.99 9.55
N HIS A 189 -2.19 3.81 10.60
CA HIS A 189 -1.88 4.37 11.92
C HIS A 189 -0.62 3.74 12.52
N LEU A 190 -0.49 2.42 12.44
CA LEU A 190 0.68 1.70 12.95
C LEU A 190 1.97 2.13 12.24
N ALA A 191 1.93 2.40 10.94
CA ALA A 191 3.06 2.92 10.17
C ALA A 191 3.48 4.31 10.64
N SER A 192 2.51 5.19 10.94
CA SER A 192 2.77 6.51 11.50
C SER A 192 3.40 6.43 12.90
N ASP A 193 2.91 5.52 13.74
CA ASP A 193 3.45 5.32 15.08
C ASP A 193 4.88 4.76 15.02
N LEU A 194 5.16 3.83 14.11
CA LEU A 194 6.46 3.20 13.93
C LEU A 194 7.57 4.23 13.64
N ILE A 195 7.30 5.20 12.77
CA ILE A 195 8.30 6.23 12.40
C ILE A 195 8.38 7.38 13.41
N SER A 196 7.58 7.35 14.48
CA SER A 196 7.67 8.34 15.55
C SER A 196 8.93 8.13 16.40
N ASP A 197 9.49 9.22 16.95
CA ASP A 197 10.68 9.16 17.81
C ASP A 197 10.43 8.36 19.12
N LYS A 198 9.16 8.09 19.47
CA LYS A 198 8.77 7.27 20.63
C LYS A 198 8.84 5.75 20.35
N ALA A 199 8.91 5.35 19.09
CA ALA A 199 8.96 3.97 18.66
C ALA A 199 10.32 3.68 17.99
N CYS A 200 10.35 3.69 16.66
CA CYS A 200 11.51 3.36 15.84
C CYS A 200 12.00 4.54 14.99
N GLY A 201 11.56 5.78 15.23
CA GLY A 201 11.84 6.93 14.38
C GLY A 201 13.32 7.16 14.08
N GLN A 202 14.19 7.00 15.08
CA GLN A 202 15.65 7.09 14.88
C GLN A 202 16.17 5.96 13.99
N ASP A 203 15.77 4.72 14.26
CA ASP A 203 16.16 3.55 13.47
C ASP A 203 15.63 3.62 12.03
N TYR A 204 14.43 4.17 11.83
CA TYR A 204 13.86 4.44 10.51
C TYR A 204 14.69 5.46 9.72
N LYS A 205 15.05 6.59 10.35
CA LYS A 205 15.91 7.63 9.73
C LYS A 205 17.30 7.10 9.36
N LEU A 206 17.83 6.17 10.17
CA LEU A 206 19.10 5.49 9.90
C LEU A 206 18.99 4.34 8.90
N GLY A 207 17.80 4.05 8.37
CA GLY A 207 17.61 3.00 7.38
C GLY A 207 17.73 1.59 7.93
N ASN A 208 17.38 1.37 9.21
CA ASN A 208 17.37 0.05 9.80
C ASN A 208 16.51 -0.91 8.96
N PRO A 209 17.06 -2.02 8.43
CA PRO A 209 16.34 -2.87 7.48
C PRO A 209 15.02 -3.43 8.03
N ALA A 210 14.98 -3.83 9.31
CA ALA A 210 13.76 -4.37 9.91
C ALA A 210 12.67 -3.30 10.04
N VAL A 211 13.06 -2.07 10.40
CA VAL A 211 12.14 -0.94 10.58
C VAL A 211 11.61 -0.43 9.24
N VAL A 212 12.49 -0.26 8.26
CA VAL A 212 12.10 0.14 6.90
C VAL A 212 11.17 -0.91 6.30
N GLN A 213 11.51 -2.19 6.44
CA GLN A 213 10.68 -3.31 5.98
C GLN A 213 9.29 -3.30 6.62
N ALA A 214 9.22 -3.18 7.95
CA ALA A 214 7.93 -3.14 8.66
C ALA A 214 7.09 -1.93 8.21
N TYR A 215 7.70 -0.75 8.05
CA TYR A 215 7.02 0.42 7.53
C TYR A 215 6.45 0.18 6.13
N THR A 216 7.26 -0.38 5.22
CA THR A 216 6.81 -0.67 3.84
C THR A 216 5.70 -1.72 3.82
N ASP A 217 5.77 -2.75 4.68
CA ASP A 217 4.76 -3.80 4.75
C ASP A 217 3.41 -3.28 5.27
N MET A 218 3.42 -2.31 6.19
CA MET A 218 2.22 -1.65 6.69
C MET A 218 1.54 -0.83 5.60
N ILE A 219 2.26 0.04 4.91
CA ILE A 219 1.68 0.89 3.86
C ILE A 219 1.33 0.11 2.59
N ALA A 220 1.99 -1.02 2.34
CA ALA A 220 1.69 -1.93 1.24
C ALA A 220 0.54 -2.90 1.53
N TYR A 221 -0.03 -2.90 2.75
CA TYR A 221 -1.09 -3.84 3.15
C TYR A 221 -2.22 -3.92 2.12
N LYS A 222 -2.82 -2.78 1.78
CA LYS A 222 -3.98 -2.71 0.90
C LYS A 222 -3.72 -3.24 -0.52
N PRO A 223 -2.70 -2.76 -1.26
CA PRO A 223 -2.44 -3.27 -2.60
C PRO A 223 -2.06 -4.76 -2.59
N VAL A 224 -1.29 -5.22 -1.60
CA VAL A 224 -0.94 -6.65 -1.50
C VAL A 224 -2.17 -7.49 -1.18
N TYR A 225 -2.99 -7.10 -0.20
CA TYR A 225 -4.23 -7.77 0.17
C TYR A 225 -5.15 -7.95 -1.05
N ARG A 226 -5.43 -6.85 -1.76
CA ARG A 226 -6.31 -6.90 -2.93
C ARG A 226 -5.76 -7.81 -4.02
N ALA A 227 -4.46 -7.70 -4.30
CA ALA A 227 -3.82 -8.52 -5.34
C ALA A 227 -3.76 -10.00 -4.95
N SER A 228 -3.51 -10.34 -3.68
CA SER A 228 -3.50 -11.73 -3.22
C SER A 228 -4.87 -12.38 -3.26
N CYS A 229 -5.94 -11.59 -3.07
CA CYS A 229 -7.32 -12.07 -3.08
C CYS A 229 -7.95 -12.15 -4.47
N LEU A 230 -7.23 -11.76 -5.53
CA LEU A 230 -7.69 -11.94 -6.89
C LEU A 230 -7.81 -13.43 -7.21
N LYS A 231 -8.91 -13.80 -7.85
CA LYS A 231 -9.12 -15.13 -8.40
C LYS A 231 -9.10 -15.09 -9.91
N ASN A 232 -8.50 -16.11 -10.50
CA ASN A 232 -8.56 -16.34 -11.92
C ASN A 232 -10.01 -16.72 -12.29
N PRO A 233 -10.69 -15.99 -13.17
CA PRO A 233 -12.09 -16.28 -13.50
C PRO A 233 -12.24 -17.60 -14.29
N SER A 234 -11.16 -18.08 -14.91
CA SER A 234 -11.17 -19.32 -15.71
C SER A 234 -10.99 -20.58 -14.86
N THR A 235 -10.15 -20.53 -13.82
CA THR A 235 -9.83 -21.70 -12.97
C THR A 235 -10.52 -21.64 -11.60
N GLY A 236 -10.86 -20.44 -11.13
CA GLY A 236 -11.37 -20.19 -9.77
C GLY A 236 -10.28 -20.21 -8.69
N GLU A 237 -9.02 -20.44 -9.07
CA GLU A 237 -7.85 -20.45 -8.19
C GLU A 237 -7.38 -19.03 -7.87
N PHE A 238 -6.65 -18.85 -6.77
CA PHE A 238 -6.07 -17.55 -6.45
C PHE A 238 -4.93 -17.23 -7.42
N CYS A 239 -4.95 -16.03 -8.00
CA CYS A 239 -3.91 -15.54 -8.90
C CYS A 239 -2.53 -15.55 -8.24
N PHE A 240 -2.48 -15.29 -6.93
CA PHE A 240 -1.25 -15.36 -6.16
C PHE A 240 -0.70 -16.78 -6.08
N THR A 241 -1.56 -17.78 -5.85
CA THR A 241 -1.17 -19.19 -5.80
C THR A 241 -0.68 -19.67 -7.15
N GLU A 242 -1.42 -19.37 -8.22
CA GLU A 242 -1.00 -19.69 -9.59
C GLU A 242 0.36 -19.05 -9.90
N ALA A 243 0.59 -17.79 -9.51
CA ALA A 243 1.86 -17.10 -9.73
C ALA A 243 3.02 -17.66 -8.88
N ALA A 244 2.77 -17.99 -7.62
CA ALA A 244 3.78 -18.52 -6.69
C ALA A 244 4.20 -19.96 -7.01
N THR A 245 3.29 -20.75 -7.58
CA THR A 245 3.51 -22.17 -7.89
C THR A 245 3.85 -22.40 -9.36
N ASN A 246 3.80 -21.36 -10.20
CA ASN A 246 4.26 -21.41 -11.58
C ASN A 246 5.77 -21.72 -11.65
N HIS A 247 6.19 -22.42 -12.70
CA HIS A 247 7.60 -22.59 -13.04
C HIS A 247 8.28 -21.25 -13.39
N ASN A 248 7.51 -20.25 -13.81
CA ASN A 248 8.02 -18.92 -14.11
C ASN A 248 8.04 -18.02 -12.86
N VAL A 249 9.19 -17.93 -12.22
CA VAL A 249 9.39 -17.11 -11.00
C VAL A 249 9.03 -15.63 -11.19
N ALA A 250 9.06 -15.13 -12.44
CA ALA A 250 8.67 -13.75 -12.75
C ALA A 250 7.22 -13.45 -12.35
N ASP A 251 6.34 -14.44 -12.36
CA ASP A 251 4.92 -14.28 -12.01
C ASP A 251 4.78 -13.91 -10.54
N TYR A 252 5.54 -14.58 -9.68
CA TYR A 252 5.56 -14.30 -8.25
C TYR A 252 6.24 -12.96 -7.94
N TYR A 253 7.30 -12.60 -8.66
CA TYR A 253 8.05 -11.34 -8.44
C TYR A 253 7.19 -10.07 -8.54
N VAL A 254 6.09 -10.11 -9.28
CA VAL A 254 5.15 -8.98 -9.41
C VAL A 254 4.58 -8.58 -8.05
N TYR A 255 4.34 -9.53 -7.15
CA TYR A 255 3.74 -9.27 -5.83
C TYR A 255 4.66 -8.53 -4.85
N PHE A 256 5.94 -8.34 -5.20
CA PHE A 256 6.88 -7.57 -4.39
C PHE A 256 6.95 -6.09 -4.78
N LEU A 257 6.27 -5.67 -5.85
CA LEU A 257 6.23 -4.26 -6.26
C LEU A 257 5.70 -3.32 -5.15
N PRO A 258 4.61 -3.66 -4.43
CA PRO A 258 4.05 -2.75 -3.43
C PRO A 258 4.97 -2.49 -2.23
N ILE A 259 5.83 -3.46 -1.90
CA ILE A 259 6.83 -3.37 -0.83
C ILE A 259 8.16 -2.76 -1.31
N GLY A 260 8.21 -2.23 -2.54
CA GLY A 260 9.34 -1.45 -3.04
C GLY A 260 10.42 -2.25 -3.75
N ILE A 261 10.25 -3.56 -3.95
CA ILE A 261 11.20 -4.35 -4.72
C ILE A 261 10.91 -4.17 -6.20
N SER A 262 11.91 -3.71 -6.96
CA SER A 262 11.79 -3.50 -8.39
C SER A 262 11.63 -4.81 -9.16
N PHE A 263 10.78 -4.78 -10.19
CA PHE A 263 10.67 -5.92 -11.12
C PHE A 263 12.00 -6.12 -11.85
N PRO A 264 12.58 -7.33 -11.89
CA PRO A 264 13.85 -7.55 -12.57
C PRO A 264 13.72 -7.27 -14.08
N GLY A 265 14.62 -6.47 -14.65
CA GLY A 265 14.50 -6.00 -16.04
C GLY A 265 14.54 -7.10 -17.11
N SER A 266 15.14 -8.26 -16.82
CA SER A 266 15.15 -9.41 -17.71
C SER A 266 13.99 -10.38 -17.50
N SER A 267 13.16 -10.17 -16.47
CA SER A 267 12.04 -11.06 -16.16
C SER A 267 10.91 -10.90 -17.18
N ARG A 268 10.29 -12.02 -17.56
CA ARG A 268 9.16 -12.05 -18.48
C ARG A 268 8.05 -12.87 -17.83
N PRO A 269 7.06 -12.24 -17.20
CA PRO A 269 5.98 -12.96 -16.57
C PRO A 269 5.04 -13.54 -17.63
N THR A 270 4.23 -14.49 -17.23
CA THR A 270 3.15 -15.09 -18.01
C THR A 270 2.07 -14.04 -18.25
N CYS A 271 1.80 -13.74 -19.51
CA CYS A 271 0.85 -12.72 -19.92
C CYS A 271 -0.59 -13.24 -19.85
N ASN A 272 -1.17 -13.25 -18.65
CA ASN A 272 -2.52 -13.76 -18.39
C ASN A 272 -3.41 -12.70 -17.69
N GLU A 273 -4.68 -13.06 -17.47
CA GLU A 273 -5.66 -12.16 -16.84
C GLU A 273 -5.28 -11.82 -15.39
N CYS A 274 -4.70 -12.76 -14.66
CA CYS A 274 -4.21 -12.53 -13.30
C CYS A 274 -3.13 -11.45 -13.24
N LEU A 275 -2.12 -11.50 -14.12
CA LEU A 275 -1.08 -10.48 -14.19
C LEU A 275 -1.69 -9.10 -14.48
N LYS A 276 -2.63 -9.03 -15.42
CA LYS A 276 -3.30 -7.79 -15.79
C LYS A 276 -4.10 -7.21 -14.62
N ALA A 277 -4.91 -8.04 -13.95
CA ALA A 277 -5.72 -7.63 -12.80
C ALA A 277 -4.85 -7.20 -11.61
N THR A 278 -3.77 -7.93 -11.32
CA THR A 278 -2.80 -7.55 -10.27
C THR A 278 -2.18 -6.18 -10.54
N MET A 279 -1.76 -5.92 -11.79
CA MET A 279 -1.20 -4.63 -12.17
C MET A 279 -2.25 -3.51 -12.22
N GLU A 280 -3.54 -3.82 -12.39
CA GLU A 280 -4.64 -2.86 -12.26
C GLU A 280 -4.84 -2.46 -10.80
N VAL A 281 -4.88 -3.42 -9.87
CA VAL A 281 -4.91 -3.15 -8.41
C VAL A 281 -3.72 -2.27 -8.00
N PHE A 282 -2.53 -2.56 -8.52
CA PHE A 282 -1.34 -1.77 -8.22
C PHE A 282 -1.40 -0.36 -8.83
N ALA A 283 -2.02 -0.18 -10.00
CA ALA A 283 -2.22 1.14 -10.59
C ALA A 283 -3.01 2.07 -9.65
N GLU A 284 -4.05 1.54 -8.99
CA GLU A 284 -4.90 2.29 -8.05
C GLU A 284 -4.14 2.81 -6.83
N SER A 285 -3.11 2.07 -6.40
CA SER A 285 -2.32 2.44 -5.22
C SER A 285 -1.06 3.24 -5.60
N ALA A 286 -0.53 3.05 -6.81
CA ALA A 286 0.66 3.75 -7.30
C ALA A 286 0.47 5.28 -7.41
N VAL A 287 -0.77 5.77 -7.52
CA VAL A 287 -1.05 7.21 -7.51
C VAL A 287 -0.79 7.87 -6.15
N ILE A 288 -0.74 7.10 -5.07
CA ILE A 288 -0.61 7.61 -3.70
C ILE A 288 0.84 8.04 -3.44
N LYS A 289 1.02 9.28 -2.98
CA LYS A 289 2.33 9.86 -2.67
C LYS A 289 2.96 9.17 -1.45
N GLY A 290 4.26 8.89 -1.56
CA GLY A 290 5.06 8.36 -0.45
C GLY A 290 5.00 6.84 -0.28
N GLN A 291 4.25 6.12 -1.12
CA GLN A 291 4.28 4.66 -1.15
C GLN A 291 5.40 4.14 -2.07
N PRO A 292 6.07 3.01 -1.72
CA PRO A 292 7.13 2.41 -2.54
C PRO A 292 6.68 2.06 -3.97
N LEU A 293 5.39 1.74 -4.11
CA LEU A 293 4.79 1.41 -5.39
C LEU A 293 4.85 2.56 -6.40
N ALA A 294 4.90 3.82 -5.93
CA ALA A 294 5.05 4.98 -6.81
C ALA A 294 6.40 4.97 -7.56
N GLN A 295 7.42 4.30 -7.01
CA GLN A 295 8.72 4.14 -7.66
C GLN A 295 8.81 2.86 -8.51
N THR A 296 8.17 1.77 -8.08
CA THR A 296 8.33 0.46 -8.73
C THR A 296 7.33 0.20 -9.86
N TYR A 297 6.15 0.83 -9.84
CA TYR A 297 5.05 0.51 -10.76
C TYR A 297 5.37 0.78 -12.23
N ILE A 298 5.80 2.00 -12.57
CA ILE A 298 6.02 2.38 -13.99
C ILE A 298 7.15 1.56 -14.61
N PRO A 299 8.33 1.41 -13.98
CA PRO A 299 9.37 0.52 -14.50
C PRO A 299 8.86 -0.90 -14.73
N ALA A 300 8.11 -1.47 -13.79
CA ALA A 300 7.53 -2.80 -13.94
C ALA A 300 6.53 -2.89 -15.09
N ALA A 301 5.60 -1.92 -15.20
CA ALA A 301 4.60 -1.87 -16.26
C ALA A 301 5.25 -1.77 -17.64
N GLN A 302 6.35 -1.02 -17.78
CA GLN A 302 7.12 -0.95 -19.03
C GLN A 302 7.76 -2.30 -19.37
N GLN A 303 8.38 -2.98 -18.39
CA GLN A 303 8.97 -4.31 -18.60
C GLN A 303 7.92 -5.35 -18.99
N ILE A 304 6.76 -5.33 -18.33
CA ILE A 304 5.64 -6.22 -18.64
C ILE A 304 5.12 -5.93 -20.05
N ASN A 305 4.91 -4.67 -20.44
CA ASN A 305 4.44 -4.32 -21.78
C ASN A 305 5.44 -4.69 -22.88
N MET A 306 6.75 -4.68 -22.61
CA MET A 306 7.74 -5.18 -23.56
C MET A 306 7.64 -6.69 -23.81
N GLY A 307 7.23 -7.47 -22.80
CA GLY A 307 7.04 -8.92 -22.92
C GLY A 307 5.66 -9.33 -23.42
N CYS A 308 4.61 -8.66 -22.94
CA CYS A 308 3.21 -9.02 -23.14
C CYS A 308 2.50 -8.23 -24.25
N GLY A 309 3.20 -7.26 -24.85
CA GLY A 309 2.67 -6.41 -25.90
C GLY A 309 2.30 -5.01 -25.39
N PRO A 310 2.33 -3.99 -26.28
CA PRO A 310 2.01 -2.62 -25.91
C PRO A 310 0.60 -2.49 -25.31
N GLY A 311 0.50 -1.82 -24.16
CA GLY A 311 -0.79 -1.54 -23.52
C GLY A 311 -1.41 -2.74 -22.79
N PHE A 312 -0.66 -3.83 -22.58
CA PHE A 312 -1.11 -4.95 -21.75
C PHE A 312 -1.47 -4.49 -20.33
N VAL A 313 -0.64 -3.63 -19.73
CA VAL A 313 -0.87 -2.92 -18.46
C VAL A 313 -0.66 -1.42 -18.61
N ASN A 314 -1.29 -0.63 -17.73
CA ASN A 314 -1.26 0.83 -17.82
C ASN A 314 0.11 1.40 -17.39
N ALA A 315 0.98 1.73 -18.33
CA ALA A 315 2.27 2.36 -18.05
C ALA A 315 2.22 3.91 -18.01
N THR A 316 1.02 4.51 -17.89
CA THR A 316 0.80 5.97 -17.92
C THR A 316 0.20 6.54 -16.63
N VAL A 317 0.19 5.74 -15.56
CA VAL A 317 -0.32 6.15 -14.25
C VAL A 317 0.47 7.35 -13.71
N LYS A 318 -0.25 8.36 -13.21
CA LYS A 318 0.36 9.52 -12.53
C LYS A 318 0.79 9.14 -11.12
N VAL A 319 1.94 8.49 -11.00
CA VAL A 319 2.45 7.99 -9.72
C VAL A 319 2.67 9.13 -8.72
N GLY A 320 2.32 8.89 -7.46
CA GLY A 320 2.49 9.86 -6.37
C GLY A 320 1.76 11.20 -6.54
N SER A 321 0.72 11.26 -7.38
CA SER A 321 -0.04 12.47 -7.69
C SER A 321 -1.11 12.84 -6.66
N VAL A 322 -1.55 11.89 -5.83
CA VAL A 322 -2.54 12.15 -4.76
C VAL A 322 -1.89 12.03 -3.39
N SER A 323 -2.20 12.95 -2.49
CA SER A 323 -1.83 12.82 -1.08
C SER A 323 -2.67 11.72 -0.44
N SER A 324 -2.06 10.93 0.46
CA SER A 324 -2.79 9.99 1.32
C SER A 324 -3.80 10.78 2.15
N ALA A 325 -5.08 10.72 1.77
CA ALA A 325 -6.13 11.34 2.57
C ALA A 325 -6.29 10.50 3.84
N GLY A 326 -5.63 10.93 4.93
CA GLY A 326 -6.10 10.57 6.25
C GLY A 326 -7.56 11.04 6.33
N SER A 327 -8.48 10.10 6.52
CA SER A 327 -9.91 10.35 6.62
C SER A 327 -10.22 11.35 7.72
N LEU A 328 -10.14 12.64 7.41
CA LEU A 328 -10.89 13.69 8.07
C LEU A 328 -12.00 14.03 7.10
N THR A 329 -13.16 13.40 7.32
CA THR A 329 -14.43 13.89 6.82
C THR A 329 -14.67 15.29 7.38
N SER A 330 -14.04 16.29 6.78
CA SER A 330 -14.50 17.67 6.88
C SER A 330 -15.79 17.75 6.08
N VAL A 331 -16.90 17.44 6.74
CA VAL A 331 -18.23 17.74 6.23
C VAL A 331 -18.25 19.26 6.02
N PRO A 332 -18.48 19.79 4.80
CA PRO A 332 -18.66 21.21 4.64
C PRO A 332 -19.94 21.59 5.39
N SER A 333 -19.77 22.30 6.50
CA SER A 333 -20.88 22.76 7.34
C SER A 333 -21.70 23.77 6.56
N VAL A 334 -22.82 23.34 5.97
CA VAL A 334 -23.74 24.17 5.18
C VAL A 334 -24.68 25.01 6.08
N ILE A 335 -24.25 25.37 7.29
CA ILE A 335 -25.05 26.10 8.27
C ILE A 335 -24.46 27.51 8.43
N THR A 336 -24.65 28.38 7.44
CA THR A 336 -24.47 29.85 7.61
C THR A 336 -25.19 30.67 6.53
N LEU A 337 -26.37 30.25 6.10
CA LEU A 337 -27.26 31.08 5.24
C LEU A 337 -28.69 31.21 5.80
N GLY A 338 -28.87 31.03 7.12
CA GLY A 338 -30.18 31.11 7.78
C GLY A 338 -30.42 32.31 8.70
N PHE A 339 -29.38 33.08 9.06
CA PHE A 339 -29.50 34.13 10.10
C PHE A 339 -29.55 35.57 9.58
N ALA A 340 -29.43 35.80 8.27
CA ALA A 340 -29.46 37.16 7.71
C ALA A 340 -30.88 37.68 7.35
N LEU A 341 -31.94 36.87 7.49
CA LEU A 341 -33.31 37.26 7.10
C LEU A 341 -34.28 37.50 8.27
N LEU A 342 -33.85 37.33 9.53
CA LEU A 342 -34.73 37.57 10.69
C LEU A 342 -34.43 38.86 11.47
N PHE A 343 -33.42 39.65 11.07
CA PHE A 343 -33.13 40.95 11.71
C PHE A 343 -33.66 42.18 10.94
N SER A 344 -34.45 41.99 9.87
CA SER A 344 -35.12 43.10 9.14
C SER A 344 -36.59 43.33 9.53
N MET A 345 -37.14 42.62 10.51
CA MET A 345 -38.51 42.84 11.02
C MET A 345 -38.55 43.37 12.45
N ALA A 346 -37.61 44.24 12.84
CA ALA A 346 -37.59 44.85 14.18
C ALA A 346 -37.37 46.38 14.20
N LEU A 347 -37.38 47.06 13.05
CA LEU A 347 -37.23 48.52 12.95
C LEU A 347 -38.35 49.17 12.11
N GLY A 348 -39.55 48.60 12.17
CA GLY A 348 -40.75 49.09 11.46
C GLY A 348 -41.92 49.45 12.37
N VAL A 349 -41.70 49.66 13.67
CA VAL A 349 -42.71 50.22 14.59
C VAL A 349 -41.99 51.13 15.60
N LEU A 350 -41.79 52.40 15.20
CA LEU A 350 -41.87 53.60 16.04
C LEU A 350 -41.77 54.84 15.14
#